data_AF-A0A369JKI6-F1
#
_entry.id   AF-A0A369JKI6-F1
#
_cell.length_a   1.000
_cell.length_b   1.000
_cell.length_c   1.000
_cell.angle_alpha   90.00
_cell.angle_beta   90.00
_cell.angle_gamma   90.00
#
_symmetry.space_group_name_H-M   'P 1'
#
loop_
_entity.id
_entity.type
_entity.pdbx_description
1 polymer ?
#
loop_
_entity_poly.entity_id
_entity_poly.type
_entity_poly.pdbx_seq_one_letter_code
_entity_poly.pdbx_strand_id
1 'polypeptide(L)'
;MTKSPGSAATSDDAFDIQLLSDLHLEVERDSDELYRYDFPASAPNLALLGDIGWTRDVRLFEWLEIQLSRFRRVFFIAGNHEPYGSTLEESTSALEAFANRVSIAHANNSAKGEFILLNRTRYDISPSLTILGCTLWSALNPEDLEILSWSLTDFKRVYSFTPDAYKSVHEADLAWLTASIAKRRVGGRWWYSRIMRRLWMGLETQNTSGDRRIAHLRRS
;
A
#
# COMPACT_ATOMS: atom_id res chain seq x y z
N MET A 1 43.98 -10.22 34.38
CA MET A 1 43.38 -9.31 33.36
C MET A 1 42.74 -10.18 32.28
N THR A 2 41.49 -10.57 32.50
CA THR A 2 40.69 -11.37 31.57
C THR A 2 39.91 -10.43 30.67
N LYS A 3 40.16 -10.47 29.35
CA LYS A 3 39.42 -9.70 28.34
C LYS A 3 37.96 -10.15 28.35
N SER A 4 37.05 -9.19 28.51
CA SER A 4 35.61 -9.36 28.29
C SER A 4 35.33 -9.78 26.84
N PRO A 5 34.35 -10.66 26.58
CA PRO A 5 33.91 -10.93 25.23
C PRO A 5 33.13 -9.73 24.72
N GLY A 6 33.57 -9.21 23.57
CA GLY A 6 32.86 -8.16 22.85
C GLY A 6 31.45 -8.63 22.49
N SER A 7 30.48 -7.81 22.85
CA SER A 7 29.11 -7.84 22.36
C SER A 7 29.11 -8.04 20.84
N ALA A 8 28.63 -9.19 20.39
CA ALA A 8 28.28 -9.38 18.99
C ALA A 8 27.17 -8.39 18.68
N ALA A 9 27.43 -7.45 17.77
CA ALA A 9 26.40 -6.63 17.18
C ALA A 9 25.32 -7.58 16.65
N THR A 10 24.13 -7.50 17.27
CA THR A 10 22.93 -8.21 16.83
C THR A 10 22.75 -7.89 15.35
N SER A 11 22.65 -8.93 14.51
CA SER A 11 22.27 -8.78 13.11
C SER A 11 21.05 -7.87 13.06
N ASP A 12 21.10 -6.80 12.25
CA ASP A 12 19.90 -6.10 11.82
C ASP A 12 18.96 -7.19 11.29
N ASP A 13 17.89 -7.49 12.04
CA ASP A 13 16.88 -8.45 11.61
C ASP A 13 16.36 -7.95 10.26
N ALA A 14 16.66 -8.68 9.20
CA ALA A 14 16.31 -8.27 7.86
C ALA A 14 14.78 -8.11 7.77
N PHE A 15 14.33 -6.92 7.41
CA PHE A 15 12.90 -6.66 7.24
C PHE A 15 12.47 -7.03 5.82
N ASP A 16 11.84 -8.20 5.69
CA ASP A 16 11.31 -8.69 4.42
C ASP A 16 9.83 -8.33 4.28
N ILE A 17 9.45 -7.80 3.12
CA ILE A 17 8.08 -7.41 2.80
C ILE A 17 7.70 -7.83 1.38
N GLN A 18 6.53 -8.44 1.24
CA GLN A 18 5.89 -8.78 -0.03
C GLN A 18 4.98 -7.62 -0.44
N LEU A 19 5.02 -7.21 -1.71
CA LEU A 19 4.24 -6.08 -2.22
C LEU A 19 3.18 -6.57 -3.21
N LEU A 20 1.96 -6.06 -3.07
CA LEU A 20 0.87 -6.20 -4.04
C LEU A 20 0.12 -4.87 -4.16
N SER A 21 -0.42 -4.59 -5.35
CA SER A 21 -1.28 -3.43 -5.65
C SER A 21 -2.20 -3.80 -6.81
N ASP A 22 -3.21 -2.96 -7.07
CA ASP A 22 -4.07 -3.05 -8.26
C ASP A 22 -4.72 -4.45 -8.42
N LEU A 23 -5.03 -5.08 -7.28
CA LEU A 23 -5.63 -6.41 -7.26
C LEU A 23 -7.08 -6.38 -7.74
N HIS A 24 -7.78 -5.26 -7.58
CA HIS A 24 -9.18 -5.07 -8.00
C HIS A 24 -10.06 -6.28 -7.68
N LEU A 25 -10.11 -6.69 -6.42
CA LEU A 25 -10.87 -7.87 -5.96
C LEU A 25 -12.38 -7.74 -6.18
N GLU A 26 -12.87 -6.53 -6.46
CA GLU A 26 -14.24 -6.22 -6.87
C GLU A 26 -14.57 -6.58 -8.31
N VAL A 27 -13.57 -6.96 -9.12
CA VAL A 27 -13.74 -7.29 -10.54
C VAL A 27 -13.68 -8.80 -10.72
N GLU A 28 -14.74 -9.40 -11.27
CA GLU A 28 -14.75 -10.81 -11.65
C GLU A 28 -13.69 -11.08 -12.71
N ARG A 29 -12.92 -12.15 -12.53
CA ARG A 29 -11.96 -12.66 -13.51
C ARG A 29 -12.33 -14.10 -13.84
N ASP A 30 -11.98 -14.56 -15.03
CA ASP A 30 -12.42 -15.84 -15.62
C ASP A 30 -12.30 -17.05 -14.67
N SER A 31 -11.37 -17.04 -13.71
CA SER A 31 -11.16 -18.13 -12.73
C SER A 31 -11.40 -17.76 -11.26
N ASP A 32 -11.56 -16.49 -10.94
CA ASP A 32 -11.53 -16.01 -9.55
C ASP A 32 -12.85 -15.37 -9.18
N GLU A 33 -13.55 -15.98 -8.23
CA GLU A 33 -14.68 -15.36 -7.55
C GLU A 33 -14.21 -14.08 -6.82
N LEU A 34 -15.10 -13.08 -6.77
CA LEU A 34 -14.86 -11.81 -6.09
C LEU A 34 -14.30 -12.03 -4.68
N TYR A 35 -13.20 -11.34 -4.37
CA TYR A 35 -12.53 -11.43 -3.07
C TYR A 35 -12.05 -12.83 -2.66
N ARG A 36 -11.78 -13.74 -3.61
CA ARG A 36 -11.23 -15.09 -3.33
C ARG A 36 -9.84 -15.33 -3.88
N TYR A 37 -9.20 -14.31 -4.44
CA TYR A 37 -7.84 -14.39 -4.94
C TYR A 37 -6.86 -14.85 -3.83
N ASP A 38 -6.07 -15.87 -4.14
CA ASP A 38 -5.00 -16.38 -3.28
C ASP A 38 -3.63 -16.28 -3.97
N PHE A 39 -2.57 -16.19 -3.16
CA PHE A 39 -1.20 -15.99 -3.61
C PHE A 39 -0.22 -16.53 -2.57
N PRO A 40 0.96 -17.06 -2.95
CA PRO A 40 1.90 -17.60 -1.97
C PRO A 40 2.48 -16.50 -1.06
N ALA A 41 2.52 -16.78 0.25
CA ALA A 41 3.20 -15.93 1.22
C ALA A 41 4.73 -16.11 1.08
N SER A 42 5.40 -15.08 0.56
CA SER A 42 6.84 -15.10 0.27
C SER A 42 7.67 -14.29 1.27
N ALA A 43 7.02 -13.60 2.21
CA ALA A 43 7.63 -12.79 3.26
C ALA A 43 6.72 -12.73 4.50
N PRO A 44 7.24 -12.40 5.70
CA PRO A 44 6.43 -12.29 6.91
C PRO A 44 5.55 -11.03 6.95
N ASN A 45 5.88 -9.97 6.19
CA ASN A 45 5.07 -8.76 6.11
C ASN A 45 4.50 -8.61 4.69
N LEU A 46 3.28 -8.10 4.58
CA LEU A 46 2.60 -7.80 3.32
C LEU A 46 2.32 -6.30 3.24
N ALA A 47 2.56 -5.70 2.07
CA ALA A 47 2.12 -4.35 1.74
C ALA A 47 1.10 -4.41 0.59
N LEU A 48 -0.08 -3.87 0.85
CA LEU A 48 -1.18 -3.72 -0.08
C LEU A 48 -1.26 -2.23 -0.45
N LEU A 49 -0.79 -1.87 -1.64
CA LEU A 49 -0.42 -0.50 -2.01
C LEU A 49 -1.44 0.16 -2.96
N GLY A 50 -2.73 0.06 -2.63
CA GLY A 50 -3.82 0.69 -3.37
C GLY A 50 -4.53 -0.22 -4.37
N ASP A 51 -5.78 0.14 -4.66
CA ASP A 51 -6.67 -0.51 -5.62
C ASP A 51 -6.81 -2.02 -5.37
N ILE A 52 -7.04 -2.36 -4.10
CA ILE A 52 -7.23 -3.74 -3.63
C ILE A 52 -8.68 -4.15 -3.75
N GLY A 53 -9.60 -3.28 -3.33
CA GLY A 53 -11.03 -3.53 -3.40
C GLY A 53 -11.87 -2.43 -2.77
N TRP A 54 -13.17 -2.43 -3.07
CA TRP A 54 -14.08 -1.43 -2.53
C TRP A 54 -14.31 -1.58 -1.02
N THR A 55 -14.18 -0.49 -0.27
CA THR A 55 -14.38 -0.46 1.20
C THR A 55 -15.84 -0.56 1.60
N ARG A 56 -16.77 -0.35 0.67
CA ARG A 56 -18.19 -0.58 0.92
C ARG A 56 -18.58 -2.06 0.88
N ASP A 57 -17.71 -2.91 0.33
CA ASP A 57 -17.96 -4.35 0.24
C ASP A 57 -17.33 -5.06 1.44
N VAL A 58 -18.17 -5.72 2.24
CA VAL A 58 -17.73 -6.45 3.44
C VAL A 58 -16.67 -7.52 3.14
N ARG A 59 -16.71 -8.08 1.94
CA ARG A 59 -15.80 -9.16 1.50
C ARG A 59 -14.35 -8.70 1.40
N LEU A 60 -14.09 -7.39 1.21
CA LEU A 60 -12.74 -6.83 1.32
C LEU A 60 -12.16 -7.10 2.71
N PHE A 61 -12.94 -6.84 3.75
CA PHE A 61 -12.49 -6.98 5.13
C PHE A 61 -12.35 -8.44 5.54
N GLU A 62 -13.24 -9.32 5.04
CA GLU A 62 -13.09 -10.78 5.20
C GLU A 62 -11.79 -11.28 4.54
N TRP A 63 -11.48 -10.80 3.33
CA TRP A 63 -10.24 -11.14 2.65
C TRP A 63 -9.00 -10.60 3.37
N LEU A 64 -9.06 -9.40 3.95
CA LEU A 64 -7.97 -8.84 4.77
C LEU A 64 -7.75 -9.64 6.06
N GLU A 65 -8.80 -10.15 6.70
CA GLU A 65 -8.66 -11.03 7.87
C GLU A 65 -7.94 -12.33 7.54
N ILE A 66 -8.18 -12.91 6.36
CA ILE A 66 -7.43 -14.07 5.89
C ILE A 66 -5.95 -13.71 5.79
N GLN A 67 -5.59 -12.53 5.26
CA GLN A 67 -4.18 -12.13 5.17
C GLN A 67 -3.57 -11.91 6.56
N LEU A 68 -4.33 -11.38 7.53
CA LEU A 68 -3.88 -11.25 8.92
C LEU A 68 -3.69 -12.61 9.61
N SER A 69 -4.19 -13.72 9.07
CA SER A 69 -3.85 -15.07 9.57
C SER A 69 -2.56 -15.63 8.96
N ARG A 70 -2.07 -15.05 7.87
CA ARG A 70 -0.93 -15.54 7.07
C ARG A 70 0.33 -14.71 7.26
N PHE A 71 0.17 -13.42 7.53
CA PHE A 71 1.26 -12.46 7.65
C PHE A 71 1.36 -11.91 9.07
N ARG A 72 2.59 -11.68 9.52
CA ARG A 72 2.87 -10.99 10.80
C ARG A 72 2.32 -9.57 10.78
N ARG A 73 2.45 -8.88 9.64
CA ARG A 73 1.92 -7.53 9.43
C ARG A 73 1.32 -7.38 8.05
N VAL A 74 0.23 -6.64 7.96
CA VAL A 74 -0.37 -6.19 6.71
C VAL A 74 -0.42 -4.67 6.73
N PHE A 75 0.40 -4.04 5.90
CA PHE A 75 0.37 -2.60 5.63
C PHE A 75 -0.62 -2.34 4.50
N PHE A 76 -1.52 -1.38 4.67
CA PHE A 76 -2.57 -1.09 3.70
C PHE A 76 -2.63 0.40 3.37
N ILE A 77 -2.50 0.74 2.09
CA ILE A 77 -2.78 2.06 1.53
C ILE A 77 -4.04 1.94 0.69
N ALA A 78 -5.01 2.82 0.92
CA ALA A 78 -6.15 2.97 0.02
C ALA A 78 -5.71 3.69 -1.26
N GLY A 79 -6.08 3.15 -2.42
CA GLY A 79 -6.04 3.82 -3.72
C GLY A 79 -7.32 4.61 -3.99
N ASN A 80 -7.53 4.96 -5.26
CA ASN A 80 -8.72 5.71 -5.67
C ASN A 80 -9.96 4.83 -5.84
N HIS A 81 -9.78 3.51 -5.99
CA HIS A 81 -10.90 2.57 -6.13
C HIS A 81 -11.58 2.22 -4.81
N GLU A 82 -10.85 2.20 -3.69
CA GLU A 82 -11.38 1.91 -2.36
C GLU A 82 -12.70 2.65 -2.05
N PRO A 83 -12.81 3.99 -2.26
CA PRO A 83 -14.03 4.75 -1.98
C PRO A 83 -15.12 4.68 -3.06
N TYR A 84 -14.98 3.89 -4.12
CA TYR A 84 -15.99 3.84 -5.19
C TYR A 84 -17.35 3.35 -4.69
N GLY A 85 -18.40 4.08 -5.09
CA GLY A 85 -19.79 3.82 -4.69
C GLY A 85 -20.10 4.22 -3.25
N SER A 86 -19.23 4.99 -2.61
CA SER A 86 -19.41 5.64 -1.30
C SER A 86 -18.77 7.03 -1.32
N THR A 87 -18.83 7.75 -0.20
CA THR A 87 -18.00 8.95 0.04
C THR A 87 -16.58 8.56 0.48
N LEU A 88 -15.63 9.49 0.34
CA LEU A 88 -14.28 9.29 0.86
C LEU A 88 -14.26 9.15 2.40
N GLU A 89 -15.16 9.85 3.09
CA GLU A 89 -15.30 9.78 4.54
C GLU A 89 -15.80 8.41 5.02
N GLU A 90 -16.83 7.86 4.38
CA GLU A 90 -17.35 6.52 4.68
C GLU A 90 -16.28 5.44 4.45
N SER A 91 -15.55 5.54 3.34
CA SER A 91 -14.46 4.63 2.99
C SER A 91 -13.33 4.66 4.02
N THR A 92 -12.88 5.86 4.38
CA THR A 92 -11.86 6.09 5.41
C THR A 92 -12.33 5.56 6.77
N SER A 93 -13.57 5.87 7.16
CA SER A 93 -14.17 5.42 8.42
C SER A 93 -14.27 3.90 8.49
N ALA A 94 -14.59 3.22 7.38
CA ALA A 94 -14.65 1.76 7.33
C ALA A 94 -13.27 1.12 7.54
N LEU A 95 -12.23 1.66 6.90
CA LEU A 95 -10.84 1.22 7.09
C LEU A 95 -10.34 1.46 8.52
N GLU A 96 -10.65 2.63 9.10
CA GLU A 96 -10.30 2.96 10.48
C GLU A 96 -11.02 2.07 11.49
N ALA A 97 -12.32 1.80 11.29
CA ALA A 97 -13.09 0.88 12.11
C ALA A 97 -12.53 -0.55 12.04
N PHE A 98 -12.17 -1.01 10.84
CA PHE A 98 -11.48 -2.28 10.66
C PHE A 98 -10.16 -2.33 11.42
N ALA A 99 -9.29 -1.33 11.22
CA ALA A 99 -7.99 -1.24 11.87
C ALA A 99 -8.10 -1.29 13.40
N ASN A 100 -9.04 -0.52 13.98
CA ASN A 100 -9.30 -0.52 15.42
C ASN A 100 -9.74 -1.91 15.92
N ARG A 101 -10.68 -2.54 15.22
CA ARG A 101 -11.21 -3.87 15.59
C ARG A 101 -10.13 -4.95 15.58
N VAL A 102 -9.33 -5.01 14.52
CA VAL A 102 -8.27 -6.03 14.41
C VAL A 102 -7.07 -5.73 15.32
N SER A 103 -6.80 -4.45 15.62
CA SER A 103 -5.80 -4.08 16.63
C SER A 103 -6.17 -4.60 18.01
N ILE A 104 -7.45 -4.50 18.42
CA ILE A 104 -7.94 -5.07 19.69
C ILE A 104 -7.78 -6.60 19.66
N ALA A 105 -8.11 -7.24 18.54
CA ALA A 105 -7.96 -8.69 18.39
C ALA A 105 -6.50 -9.15 18.46
N HIS A 106 -5.57 -8.40 17.87
CA HIS A 106 -4.13 -8.66 17.93
C HIS A 106 -3.58 -8.50 19.36
N ALA A 107 -4.01 -7.44 20.07
CA ALA A 107 -3.61 -7.23 21.47
C ALA A 107 -4.06 -8.38 22.39
N ASN A 108 -5.23 -8.96 22.12
CA ASN A 108 -5.75 -10.11 22.86
C ASN A 108 -5.13 -11.44 22.43
N ASN A 109 -4.66 -11.55 21.19
CA ASN A 109 -4.04 -12.75 20.64
C ASN A 109 -2.98 -12.38 19.59
N SER A 110 -1.72 -12.39 19.99
CA SER A 110 -0.57 -12.05 19.15
C SER A 110 -0.29 -13.06 18.03
N ALA A 111 -1.00 -14.19 17.98
CA ALA A 111 -0.95 -15.11 16.84
C ALA A 111 -1.69 -14.54 15.60
N LYS A 112 -2.57 -13.55 15.78
CA LYS A 112 -3.14 -12.78 14.67
C LYS A 112 -2.14 -11.72 14.22
N GLY A 113 -2.06 -11.46 12.93
CA GLY A 113 -1.23 -10.39 12.37
C GLY A 113 -1.69 -8.99 12.79
N GLU A 114 -0.77 -8.04 12.71
CA GLU A 114 -1.02 -6.61 12.92
C GLU A 114 -1.48 -5.96 11.61
N PHE A 115 -2.56 -5.18 11.64
CA PHE A 115 -2.98 -4.37 10.49
C PHE A 115 -2.54 -2.92 10.68
N ILE A 116 -1.84 -2.37 9.69
CA ILE A 116 -1.31 -1.01 9.70
C ILE A 116 -1.94 -0.24 8.55
N LEU A 117 -2.95 0.56 8.86
CA LEU A 117 -3.52 1.51 7.90
C LEU A 117 -2.53 2.66 7.69
N LEU A 118 -2.11 2.84 6.44
CA LEU A 118 -1.17 3.86 6.00
C LEU A 118 -1.91 5.08 5.44
N ASN A 119 -2.60 5.80 6.31
CA ASN A 119 -3.32 7.04 6.01
C ASN A 119 -2.68 8.21 6.76
N ARG A 120 -1.61 8.78 6.20
CA ARG A 120 -0.72 9.75 6.88
C ARG A 120 -0.12 9.14 8.16
N THR A 121 0.36 7.91 8.02
CA THR A 121 0.92 7.10 9.11
C THR A 121 2.43 6.97 8.99
N ARG A 122 3.13 7.19 10.11
CA ARG A 122 4.54 6.86 10.28
C ARG A 122 4.67 5.61 11.16
N TYR A 123 5.35 4.60 10.64
CA TYR A 123 5.61 3.35 11.36
C TYR A 123 7.12 3.08 11.40
N ASP A 124 7.73 3.26 12.56
CA ASP A 124 9.15 3.01 12.78
C ASP A 124 9.36 1.50 13.05
N ILE A 125 9.97 0.78 12.11
CA ILE A 125 10.28 -0.66 12.23
C ILE A 125 11.50 -0.87 13.10
N SER A 126 12.53 -0.06 12.86
CA SER A 126 13.80 -0.07 13.60
C SER A 126 14.35 1.36 13.67
N PRO A 127 15.45 1.62 14.40
CA PRO A 127 16.09 2.93 14.39
C PRO A 127 16.55 3.39 13.00
N SER A 128 16.75 2.46 12.07
CA SER A 128 17.26 2.70 10.71
C SER A 128 16.19 2.58 9.61
N LEU A 129 15.02 2.01 9.92
CA LEU A 129 13.95 1.75 8.95
C LEU A 129 12.59 2.28 9.45
N THR A 130 12.00 3.16 8.64
CA THR A 130 10.68 3.74 8.85
C THR A 130 9.85 3.56 7.58
N ILE A 131 8.59 3.15 7.73
CA ILE A 131 7.57 3.22 6.68
C ILE A 131 6.76 4.49 6.89
N LEU A 132 6.63 5.28 5.82
CA LEU A 132 5.70 6.41 5.73
C LEU A 132 4.68 6.07 4.66
N GLY A 133 3.39 6.27 4.93
CA GLY A 133 2.37 6.01 3.94
C GLY A 133 1.14 6.91 4.07
N CYS A 134 0.66 7.35 2.91
CA CYS A 134 -0.57 8.07 2.64
C CYS A 134 -0.96 7.81 1.18
N THR A 135 -2.24 7.98 0.83
CA THR A 135 -2.72 7.80 -0.56
C THR A 135 -2.02 8.75 -1.52
N LEU A 136 -1.84 10.02 -1.12
CA LEU A 136 -1.23 11.08 -1.94
C LEU A 136 -1.90 11.21 -3.31
N TRP A 137 -3.16 11.67 -3.31
CA TRP A 137 -3.89 12.03 -4.52
C TRP A 137 -3.05 12.93 -5.43
N SER A 138 -3.22 12.87 -6.75
CA SER A 138 -2.39 13.67 -7.67
C SER A 138 -2.70 15.16 -7.55
N ALA A 139 -1.77 16.05 -7.90
CA ALA A 139 -2.09 17.48 -7.97
C ALA A 139 -3.03 17.75 -9.17
N LEU A 140 -4.10 18.54 -8.95
CA LEU A 140 -4.89 19.05 -10.07
C LEU A 140 -4.13 20.20 -10.72
N ASN A 141 -3.58 19.96 -11.91
CA ASN A 141 -3.12 21.03 -12.78
C ASN A 141 -4.24 21.36 -13.77
N PRO A 142 -4.82 22.58 -13.73
CA PRO A 142 -5.87 22.97 -14.67
C PRO A 142 -5.43 22.90 -16.15
N GLU A 143 -4.12 22.95 -16.41
CA GLU A 143 -3.56 22.83 -17.76
C GLU A 143 -3.42 21.36 -18.22
N ASP A 144 -3.44 20.39 -17.31
CA ASP A 144 -3.39 18.96 -17.64
C ASP A 144 -4.81 18.42 -17.88
N LEU A 145 -5.27 18.56 -19.12
CA LEU A 145 -6.56 18.03 -19.58
C LEU A 145 -6.71 16.53 -19.31
N GLU A 146 -5.62 15.76 -19.35
CA GLU A 146 -5.64 14.33 -19.04
C GLU A 146 -5.96 14.11 -17.56
N ILE A 147 -5.20 14.71 -16.64
CA ILE A 147 -5.45 14.60 -15.18
C ILE A 147 -6.88 15.00 -14.86
N LEU A 148 -7.36 16.11 -15.44
CA LEU A 148 -8.74 16.55 -15.27
C LEU A 148 -9.75 15.50 -15.75
N SER A 149 -9.55 14.88 -16.92
CA SER A 149 -10.45 13.84 -17.44
C SER A 149 -10.49 12.59 -16.55
N TRP A 150 -9.34 12.16 -16.03
CA TRP A 150 -9.22 11.01 -15.13
C TRP A 150 -9.86 11.32 -13.77
N SER A 151 -9.51 12.47 -13.18
CA SER A 151 -10.12 12.94 -11.94
C SER A 151 -11.64 13.10 -12.07
N LEU A 152 -12.15 13.59 -13.20
CA LEU A 152 -13.59 13.67 -13.48
C LEU A 152 -14.26 12.28 -13.54
N THR A 153 -13.53 11.25 -13.95
CA THR A 153 -14.04 9.87 -13.95
C THR A 153 -14.11 9.31 -12.53
N ASP A 154 -13.06 9.54 -11.73
CA ASP A 154 -13.03 9.17 -10.32
C ASP A 154 -14.07 9.95 -9.48
N PHE A 155 -14.23 11.25 -9.71
CA PHE A 155 -15.23 12.10 -9.06
C PHE A 155 -16.66 11.63 -9.28
N LYS A 156 -16.92 10.96 -10.41
CA LYS A 156 -18.25 10.38 -10.67
C LYS A 156 -18.51 9.12 -9.86
N ARG A 157 -17.45 8.43 -9.41
CA ARG A 157 -17.54 7.16 -8.68
C ARG A 157 -17.46 7.34 -7.18
N VAL A 158 -16.81 8.39 -6.69
CA VAL A 158 -16.79 8.78 -5.27
C VAL A 158 -17.81 9.86 -5.01
N TYR A 159 -18.78 9.58 -4.16
CA TYR A 159 -19.88 10.51 -3.87
C TYR A 159 -19.38 11.77 -3.19
N SER A 160 -19.91 12.91 -3.64
CA SER A 160 -19.61 14.25 -3.10
C SER A 160 -18.12 14.63 -3.13
N PHE A 161 -17.29 13.98 -3.94
CA PHE A 161 -15.87 14.26 -4.01
C PHE A 161 -15.59 15.40 -5.01
N THR A 162 -15.65 16.63 -4.51
CA THR A 162 -15.45 17.84 -5.33
C THR A 162 -13.98 18.07 -5.65
N PRO A 163 -13.65 18.87 -6.70
CA PRO A 163 -12.27 19.28 -6.96
C PRO A 163 -11.58 19.94 -5.77
N ASP A 164 -12.31 20.74 -4.98
CA ASP A 164 -11.78 21.36 -3.76
C ASP A 164 -11.47 20.33 -2.68
N ALA A 165 -12.34 19.32 -2.49
CA ALA A 165 -12.10 18.23 -1.56
C ALA A 165 -10.87 17.41 -1.97
N TYR A 166 -10.74 17.10 -3.26
CA TYR A 166 -9.59 16.40 -3.83
C TYR A 166 -8.28 17.18 -3.65
N LYS A 167 -8.30 18.49 -3.93
CA LYS A 167 -7.15 19.37 -3.70
C LYS A 167 -6.78 19.41 -2.22
N SER A 168 -7.77 19.54 -1.34
CA SER A 168 -7.58 19.58 0.12
C SER A 168 -6.90 18.31 0.64
N VAL A 169 -7.35 17.13 0.20
CA VAL A 169 -6.71 15.87 0.63
C VAL A 169 -5.30 15.70 0.07
N HIS A 170 -5.05 16.11 -1.18
CA HIS A 170 -3.70 16.16 -1.75
C HIS A 170 -2.76 17.05 -0.91
N GLU A 171 -3.18 18.27 -0.60
CA GLU A 171 -2.38 19.23 0.16
C GLU A 171 -2.11 18.73 1.59
N ALA A 172 -3.10 18.09 2.23
CA ALA A 172 -2.93 17.50 3.55
C ALA A 172 -1.91 16.34 3.54
N ASP A 173 -1.96 15.46 2.55
CA ASP A 173 -1.01 14.36 2.38
C ASP A 173 0.40 14.89 2.10
N LEU A 174 0.53 15.87 1.20
CA LEU A 174 1.81 16.49 0.84
C LEU A 174 2.45 17.20 2.03
N ALA A 175 1.66 17.96 2.79
CA ALA A 175 2.12 18.65 3.99
C ALA A 175 2.61 17.66 5.06
N TRP A 176 1.82 16.60 5.32
CA TRP A 176 2.18 15.56 6.28
C TRP A 176 3.45 14.80 5.85
N LEU A 177 3.55 14.41 4.59
CA LEU A 177 4.69 13.65 4.07
C LEU A 177 5.97 14.49 4.14
N THR A 178 5.91 15.76 3.73
CA THR A 178 7.04 16.69 3.80
C THR A 178 7.50 16.88 5.25
N ALA A 179 6.57 17.10 6.18
CA ALA A 179 6.90 17.23 7.60
C ALA A 179 7.50 15.93 8.18
N SER A 180 7.01 14.77 7.76
CA SER A 180 7.49 13.46 8.22
C SER A 180 8.90 13.16 7.71
N ILE A 181 9.19 13.51 6.45
CA ILE A 181 10.53 13.41 5.85
C ILE A 181 11.51 14.39 6.50
N ALA A 182 11.06 15.56 6.96
CA ALA A 182 11.92 16.53 7.65
C ALA A 182 12.33 16.07 9.06
N LYS A 183 11.48 15.32 9.76
CA LYS A 183 11.71 14.77 11.12
C LYS A 183 12.69 13.58 11.14
N ARG A 184 13.76 13.63 10.36
CA ARG A 184 14.74 12.52 10.20
C ARG A 184 15.41 12.18 11.54
N ARG A 185 15.44 10.89 11.88
CA ARG A 185 16.49 10.35 12.76
C ARG A 185 17.78 10.28 11.92
N VAL A 186 18.84 10.94 12.36
CA VAL A 186 20.14 10.96 11.65
C VAL A 186 20.68 9.53 11.56
N GLY A 187 20.80 8.94 10.36
CA GLY A 187 21.54 7.67 10.17
C GLY A 187 21.14 6.69 9.05
N GLY A 188 20.00 6.84 8.35
CA GLY A 188 19.52 5.84 7.36
C GLY A 188 19.82 6.16 5.89
N ARG A 189 20.20 5.15 5.10
CA ARG A 189 20.28 5.19 3.61
C ARG A 189 18.89 4.98 3.00
N TRP A 190 18.62 5.66 1.89
CA TRP A 190 17.30 5.69 1.24
C TRP A 190 17.08 4.53 0.25
N TRP A 191 15.88 3.95 0.29
CA TRP A 191 15.20 3.39 -0.87
C TRP A 191 13.95 4.25 -1.10
N TYR A 192 13.90 4.97 -2.22
CA TYR A 192 12.74 5.76 -2.63
C TYR A 192 12.04 4.98 -3.75
N SER A 193 10.99 4.21 -3.45
CA SER A 193 10.11 3.70 -4.51
C SER A 193 9.09 4.78 -4.83
N ARG A 194 9.40 5.58 -5.84
CA ARG A 194 8.39 6.39 -6.53
C ARG A 194 7.53 5.41 -7.32
N ILE A 195 6.39 4.96 -6.79
CA ILE A 195 5.33 4.38 -7.64
C ILE A 195 4.69 5.58 -8.34
N MET A 196 5.39 6.07 -9.36
CA MET A 196 4.84 6.88 -10.43
C MET A 196 4.58 5.92 -11.57
N ARG A 197 3.34 5.93 -12.07
CA ARG A 197 2.87 5.17 -13.22
C ARG A 197 3.95 5.07 -14.31
N ARG A 198 4.43 3.85 -14.54
CA ARG A 198 4.97 3.42 -15.83
C ARG A 198 4.51 1.99 -16.04
N LEU A 199 3.35 1.85 -16.67
CA LEU A 199 3.01 0.79 -17.63
C LEU A 199 1.56 0.98 -18.09
N TRP A 200 1.35 1.83 -19.10
CA TRP A 200 0.35 1.58 -20.14
C TRP A 200 0.65 2.47 -21.36
N MET A 201 1.71 2.14 -22.12
CA MET A 201 1.73 2.45 -23.55
C MET A 201 1.55 1.13 -24.28
N GLY A 202 0.29 0.73 -24.42
CA GLY A 202 -0.10 -0.25 -25.43
C GLY A 202 -0.31 0.50 -26.74
N LEU A 203 0.75 0.63 -27.55
CA LEU A 203 0.67 0.88 -28.99
C LEU A 203 1.88 0.23 -29.67
N GLU A 204 1.57 -0.86 -30.37
CA GLU A 204 2.24 -1.40 -31.56
C GLU A 204 3.74 -1.70 -31.53
N THR A 205 4.07 -2.98 -31.35
CA THR A 205 4.93 -3.65 -32.35
C THR A 205 4.35 -5.02 -32.68
N GLN A 206 3.88 -5.17 -33.91
CA GLN A 206 3.71 -6.49 -34.49
C GLN A 206 5.10 -7.12 -34.66
N ASN A 207 5.20 -8.37 -34.20
CA ASN A 207 5.88 -9.48 -34.84
C ASN A 207 7.39 -9.32 -35.16
N THR A 208 8.24 -10.08 -34.45
CA THR A 208 8.96 -11.22 -35.06
C THR A 208 9.83 -11.96 -34.03
N SER A 209 9.71 -13.29 -34.07
CA SER A 209 10.68 -14.34 -33.71
C SER A 209 11.29 -14.38 -32.31
N GLY A 210 11.10 -15.52 -31.66
CA GLY A 210 11.51 -15.80 -30.29
C GLY A 210 13.00 -15.99 -30.06
N ASP A 211 13.37 -15.93 -28.78
CA ASP A 211 14.27 -16.91 -28.16
C ASP A 211 14.07 -16.86 -26.64
N ARG A 212 13.95 -18.03 -26.00
CA ARG A 212 13.84 -18.16 -24.55
C ARG A 212 15.23 -18.08 -23.94
N ARG A 213 15.51 -17.12 -23.06
CA ARG A 213 16.65 -17.26 -22.11
C ARG A 213 16.31 -16.79 -20.71
N ILE A 214 16.32 -17.77 -19.82
CA ILE A 214 16.37 -17.68 -18.36
C ILE A 214 17.72 -17.06 -17.99
N ALA A 215 17.73 -16.02 -17.15
CA ALA A 215 18.94 -15.48 -16.53
C ALA A 215 18.87 -15.62 -15.01
N HIS A 216 19.66 -16.55 -14.48
CA HIS A 216 20.05 -16.59 -13.06
C HIS A 216 21.16 -15.55 -12.82
N LEU A 217 21.06 -14.78 -11.73
CA LEU A 217 22.16 -13.98 -11.21
C LEU A 217 22.57 -14.50 -9.83
N ARG A 218 23.74 -15.14 -9.79
CA ARG A 218 24.49 -15.45 -8.57
C ARG A 218 25.22 -14.20 -8.10
N ARG A 219 25.35 -14.09 -6.77
CA ARG A 219 26.11 -13.08 -6.03
C ARG A 219 27.61 -13.16 -6.31
N SER A 220 28.26 -12.00 -6.31
CA SER A 220 29.62 -11.76 -5.83
C SER A 220 29.67 -10.35 -5.26
#